data_AF-M1FMN1-F1
#
_entry.id   AF-M1FMN1-F1
#
_cell.length_a   1.000
_cell.length_b   1.000
_cell.length_c   1.000
_cell.angle_alpha   90.00
_cell.angle_beta   90.00
_cell.angle_gamma   90.00
#
_symmetry.space_group_name_H-M   'P 1'
#
loop_
_entity.id
_entity.type
_entity.pdbx_description
1 polymer ?
#
loop_
_entity_poly.entity_id
_entity_poly.type
_entity_poly.pdbx_seq_one_letter_code
_entity_poly.pdbx_strand_id
1 'polypeptide(L)' 'MAVGPFQTGIGVTISGGLTQACANETWSVWLKRADQALYKAKSDGRNRVVQLTGSSPPADIGLQGDR' A
#
# COMPACT_ATOMS: atom_id res chain seq x y z
N MET A 1 -5.55 -28.60 -33.15
CA MET A 1 -5.63 -28.24 -31.71
C MET A 1 -4.69 -27.07 -31.49
N ALA A 2 -5.20 -25.84 -31.45
CA ALA A 2 -4.38 -24.64 -31.31
C ALA A 2 -4.13 -24.36 -29.82
N VAL A 3 -2.90 -24.61 -29.37
CA VAL A 3 -2.40 -24.17 -28.08
C VAL A 3 -2.21 -22.66 -28.13
N GLY A 4 -3.06 -21.90 -27.43
CA GLY A 4 -2.86 -20.46 -27.25
C GLY A 4 -1.53 -20.19 -26.55
N PRO A 5 -0.86 -19.05 -26.78
CA PRO A 5 0.55 -18.80 -26.41
C PRO A 5 0.85 -18.68 -24.91
N PHE A 6 0.06 -19.33 -24.04
CA PHE A 6 0.13 -19.21 -22.58
C PHE A 6 0.10 -20.57 -21.86
N GLN A 7 0.24 -21.71 -22.57
CA GLN A 7 0.17 -23.06 -21.96
C GLN A 7 1.45 -23.53 -21.24
N THR A 8 2.42 -22.65 -21.03
CA THR A 8 3.58 -22.92 -20.18
C THR A 8 3.30 -22.27 -18.83
N GLY A 9 3.32 -23.01 -17.72
CA GLY A 9 3.03 -22.50 -16.38
C GLY A 9 3.88 -21.28 -16.00
N ILE A 10 3.36 -20.08 -16.29
CA ILE A 10 4.03 -18.82 -15.98
C ILE A 10 3.78 -18.55 -14.50
N GLY A 11 4.80 -18.76 -13.67
CA GLY A 11 4.78 -18.38 -12.27
C GLY A 11 4.77 -16.87 -12.13
N VAL A 12 3.60 -16.27 -11.96
CA VAL A 12 3.45 -14.84 -11.69
C VAL A 12 3.53 -14.59 -10.18
N THR A 13 4.44 -13.71 -9.78
CA THR A 13 4.54 -13.25 -8.39
C THR A 13 3.85 -11.91 -8.25
N ILE A 14 3.01 -11.74 -7.25
CA ILE A 14 2.43 -10.45 -6.92
C ILE A 14 3.27 -9.74 -5.85
N SER A 15 3.29 -8.42 -5.90
CA SER A 15 3.81 -7.59 -4.81
C SER A 15 2.72 -6.62 -4.42
N GLY A 16 2.53 -6.42 -3.12
CA GLY A 16 1.39 -5.70 -2.56
C GLY A 16 1.83 -4.74 -1.47
N GLY A 17 1.08 -3.65 -1.33
CA GLY A 17 1.22 -2.73 -0.21
C GLY A 17 0.00 -2.80 0.69
N LEU A 18 0.19 -3.04 1.98
CA LEU A 18 -0.88 -3.04 2.99
C LEU A 18 -0.73 -1.84 3.92
N THR A 19 -1.85 -1.22 4.29
CA THR A 19 -1.89 -0.20 5.34
C THR A 19 -3.11 -0.42 6.22
N GLN A 20 -3.03 0.03 7.46
CA GLN A 20 -4.20 0.19 8.30
C GLN A 20 -4.98 1.43 7.87
N ALA A 21 -6.30 1.29 7.74
CA ALA A 21 -7.21 2.42 7.55
C ALA A 21 -7.67 2.91 8.93
N CYS A 22 -7.42 4.18 9.25
CA CYS A 22 -7.92 4.80 10.46
C CYS A 22 -9.20 5.60 10.17
N ALA A 23 -10.18 5.55 11.08
CA ALA A 23 -11.48 6.22 10.91
C ALA A 23 -11.40 7.74 10.77
N ASN A 24 -10.29 8.35 11.20
CA ASN A 24 -10.05 9.79 11.17
C ASN A 24 -9.11 10.22 10.02
N GLU A 25 -8.84 9.32 9.06
CA GLU A 25 -7.97 9.59 7.92
C GLU A 25 -8.75 9.59 6.60
N THR A 26 -8.45 10.57 5.74
CA THR A 26 -9.02 10.65 4.40
C THR A 26 -8.54 9.48 3.54
N TRP A 27 -9.39 9.02 2.62
CA TRP A 27 -9.07 7.88 1.76
C TRP A 27 -7.74 8.02 1.01
N SER A 28 -7.44 9.22 0.55
CA SER A 28 -6.20 9.55 -0.15
C SER A 28 -4.95 9.31 0.69
N VAL A 29 -5.05 9.43 2.02
CA VAL A 29 -3.93 9.28 2.96
C VAL A 29 -3.57 7.80 3.10
N TRP A 30 -4.55 6.94 3.39
CA TRP A 30 -4.28 5.51 3.49
C TRP A 30 -3.96 4.91 2.11
N LEU A 31 -4.61 5.36 1.03
CA LEU A 31 -4.26 4.88 -0.33
C LEU A 31 -2.82 5.22 -0.70
N LYS A 32 -2.37 6.46 -0.46
CA LYS A 32 -1.00 6.87 -0.72
C LYS A 32 0.01 6.06 0.10
N ARG A 33 -0.34 5.68 1.33
CA ARG A 33 0.50 4.79 2.15
C ARG A 33 0.54 3.37 1.62
N ALA A 34 -0.60 2.81 1.21
CA ALA A 34 -0.65 1.51 0.56
C ALA A 34 0.20 1.52 -0.73
N ASP A 35 0.12 2.59 -1.53
CA ASP A 35 0.92 2.77 -2.74
C ASP A 35 2.42 2.88 -2.42
N GLN A 36 2.80 3.63 -1.38
CA GLN A 36 4.20 3.70 -0.91
C GLN A 36 4.72 2.33 -0.45
N ALA A 37 3.89 1.55 0.24
CA ALA A 37 4.22 0.20 0.65
C ALA A 37 4.42 -0.71 -0.57
N LEU A 38 3.55 -0.59 -1.57
CA LEU A 38 3.68 -1.30 -2.85
C LEU A 38 4.97 -0.93 -3.59
N TYR A 39 5.31 0.37 -3.63
CA TYR A 39 6.55 0.86 -4.25
C TYR A 39 7.80 0.33 -3.55
N LYS A 40 7.78 0.26 -2.20
CA LYS A 40 8.84 -0.40 -1.43
C LYS A 40 8.93 -1.88 -1.79
N ALA A 41 7.81 -2.59 -1.84
CA ALA A 41 7.81 -4.00 -2.22
C ALA A 41 8.39 -4.24 -3.63
N LYS A 42 8.11 -3.34 -4.58
CA LYS A 42 8.68 -3.40 -5.94
C LYS A 42 10.18 -3.08 -5.96
N SER A 43 10.65 -2.14 -5.15
CA SER A 43 12.06 -1.75 -5.09
C SER A 43 12.93 -2.77 -4.36
N ASP A 44 12.38 -3.43 -3.34
CA ASP A 44 13.08 -4.38 -2.46
C ASP A 44 13.22 -5.80 -3.06
N GLY A 45 13.02 -5.95 -4.38
CA GLY A 45 13.20 -7.22 -5.08
C GLY A 45 11.92 -7.93 -5.54
N ARG A 46 10.72 -7.32 -5.37
CA ARG A 46 9.42 -7.89 -5.76
C ARG A 46 9.10 -9.21 -5.01
N ASN A 47 7.99 -9.86 -5.38
CA ASN A 47 7.44 -11.05 -4.72
C ASN A 47 7.25 -10.90 -3.19
N ARG A 48 6.82 -9.70 -2.75
CA ARG A 48 6.70 -9.37 -1.33
C ARG A 48 5.48 -8.50 -1.08
N VAL A 49 4.88 -8.68 0.09
CA VAL A 49 3.92 -7.72 0.65
C VAL A 49 4.64 -6.88 1.69
N VAL A 50 4.63 -5.56 1.51
CA VAL A 50 5.12 -4.62 2.51
C VAL A 50 3.92 -4.00 3.19
N GLN A 51 3.94 -3.95 4.52
CA GLN A 51 2.95 -3.25 5.30
C GLN A 51 3.56 -1.95 5.83
N LEU A 52 2.83 -0.85 5.71
CA LEU A 52 3.13 0.38 6.42
C LEU A 52 2.08 0.57 7.50
N THR A 53 2.53 0.56 8.75
CA THR A 53 1.69 0.95 9.87
C THR A 53 1.46 2.44 9.74
N GLY A 54 0.23 2.81 9.39
CA GLY A 54 -0.22 4.18 9.49
C GLY A 54 -0.29 4.55 10.95
N SER A 55 0.69 5.30 11.46
CA SER A 55 0.39 6.22 12.54
C SER A 55 -0.65 7.18 11.98
N SER A 56 -1.83 7.27 12.61
CA SER A 56 -2.64 8.49 12.47
C SER A 56 -1.67 9.66 12.48
N PRO A 57 -1.70 10.62 11.53
CA PRO A 57 -1.03 11.88 11.80
C PRO A 57 -1.44 12.26 13.21
N PRO A 58 -0.49 12.67 14.09
CA PRO A 58 -0.81 13.02 15.46
C PRO A 58 -2.05 13.90 15.35
N ALA A 59 -3.17 13.40 15.91
CA ALA A 59 -4.42 14.13 15.90
C ALA A 59 -4.03 15.51 16.38
N ASP A 60 -4.21 16.50 15.51
CA ASP A 60 -3.79 17.88 15.67
C ASP A 60 -3.78 18.20 17.16
N ILE A 61 -2.57 18.29 17.75
CA ILE A 61 -2.41 18.65 19.14
C ILE A 61 -2.93 20.08 19.22
N GLY A 62 -4.21 20.20 19.58
CA GLY A 62 -5.00 21.40 19.40
C GLY A 62 -4.21 22.65 19.71
N LEU A 63 -3.73 23.30 18.65
CA LEU A 63 -3.58 24.74 18.67
C LEU A 63 -4.92 25.28 18.18
N GLN A 64 -5.92 25.10 19.07
CA GLN A 64 -7.00 26.06 19.18
C GLN A 64 -6.30 27.40 19.43
N GLY A 65 -6.10 28.15 18.35
CA GLY A 65 -5.71 29.55 18.44
C GLY A 65 -6.74 30.26 19.29
N ASP A 66 -6.31 30.67 20.48
CA ASP A 66 -6.79 31.84 21.18
C ASP A 66 -6.98 32.98 20.16
N ARG A 67 -8.23 33.25 19.79
CA ARG A 67 -8.92 34.54 19.97
C ARG A 67 -10.05 34.74 18.98
#